data_AF-A0AAE3PHD5-F1
#
_entry.id   AF-A0AAE3PHD5-F1
#
_cell.length_a   1.000
_cell.length_b   1.000
_cell.length_c   1.000
_cell.angle_alpha   90.00
_cell.angle_beta   90.00
_cell.angle_gamma   90.00
#
_symmetry.space_group_name_H-M   'P 1'
#
loop_
_entity.id
_entity.type
_entity.pdbx_description
1 polymer ?
#
loop_
_entity_poly.entity_id
_entity_poly.type
_entity_poly.pdbx_seq_one_letter_code
_entity_poly.pdbx_strand_id
1 'polypeptide(L)'
;MDDRVRDGRPAVRSAVVGLTILALVLRLYELGLRNAHWDEGRVAYWILRRSVTGVWEYRPIIHGPFVQHTTRLVFELLGPTDATMRLVVALVGGLLPLAALLYRTRLSDAETLALALVLSVNPLLLYFSRFLRSDVPLAAFAFVAFGFLLRGHDTNSGWHLLGAGFFLALGATAKENVVLYLLSWAGAATMVLAWDVWRRRDETPGEWLRHELSALADAVREHALWVLGAALVGFLVLVVFYAPRGEAGGTVGLWAALSGSGSLLSVVEAATLGSWHSFVDLWLAGDLHGHAYLPFLAHYLVVLLVGAGPLLAFAVVGFLDGRQRWLVAFCGWWGLSAVVGYPYATDIKAPWLAVHAVVAFAVPAAVGLVSVTRRARSAVARGDRRVAAVFLALLLVSGGQVATVAVATSYTYPMPEANVVAQSAQPGSDLRPVVERMERAAAANDEGPDVLFYGDLAVRNESQNAEPPAGGGWYRRLPLGWYTERAGMRVTNARTTEEFPADVPPVVVVRPSEEGELPPLRGYQRYERGIFLLPEDRTVEVLGYERHFGGKSFVYYVDTSV
;
A
#
# COMPACT_ATOMS: atom_id res chain seq x y z
N MET A 1 39.30 15.19 -22.12
CA MET A 1 38.68 15.01 -20.78
C MET A 1 37.96 16.32 -20.50
N ASP A 2 36.66 16.33 -20.74
CA ASP A 2 35.90 17.51 -21.21
C ASP A 2 34.98 18.04 -20.09
N ASP A 3 35.07 19.34 -19.80
CA ASP A 3 34.38 20.04 -18.70
C ASP A 3 32.84 20.12 -18.87
N ARG A 4 32.28 19.64 -19.99
CA ARG A 4 30.84 19.68 -20.29
C ARG A 4 29.98 18.66 -19.53
N VAL A 5 30.56 17.76 -18.72
CA VAL A 5 29.81 16.74 -17.96
C VAL A 5 29.33 17.25 -16.59
N ARG A 6 29.80 18.42 -16.12
CA ARG A 6 29.41 18.96 -14.81
C ARG A 6 28.09 19.75 -14.81
N ASP A 7 27.72 20.39 -15.92
CA ASP A 7 26.56 21.31 -15.98
C ASP A 7 25.17 20.64 -15.89
N GLY A 8 25.04 19.35 -16.22
CA GLY A 8 23.73 18.66 -16.17
C GLY A 8 23.29 18.19 -14.77
N ARG A 9 24.24 18.02 -13.84
CA ARG A 9 23.97 17.35 -12.54
C ARG A 9 23.06 18.17 -11.60
N PRO A 10 23.21 19.50 -11.47
CA PRO A 10 22.29 20.30 -10.67
C PRO A 10 20.89 20.33 -11.29
N ALA A 11 20.79 20.47 -12.62
CA ALA A 11 19.53 20.56 -13.34
C ALA A 11 18.66 19.30 -13.18
N VAL A 12 19.26 18.11 -13.31
CA VAL A 12 18.53 16.83 -13.13
C VAL A 12 18.03 16.70 -11.70
N ARG A 13 18.85 17.03 -10.70
CA ARG A 13 18.44 16.97 -9.29
C ARG A 13 17.26 17.92 -9.03
N SER A 14 17.33 19.16 -9.49
CA SER A 14 16.25 20.13 -9.34
C SER A 14 14.96 19.68 -10.05
N ALA A 15 15.07 19.09 -11.23
CA ALA A 15 13.92 18.56 -11.95
C ALA A 15 13.29 17.35 -11.24
N VAL A 16 14.08 16.43 -10.68
CA VAL A 16 13.56 15.33 -9.85
C VAL A 16 12.86 15.87 -8.59
N VAL A 17 13.42 16.90 -7.94
CA VAL A 17 12.77 17.57 -6.82
C VAL A 17 11.44 18.20 -7.24
N GLY A 18 11.39 18.89 -8.40
CA GLY A 18 10.15 19.44 -8.95
C GLY A 18 9.08 18.36 -9.20
N LEU A 19 9.47 17.21 -9.76
CA LEU A 19 8.58 16.06 -9.95
C LEU A 19 8.11 15.46 -8.62
N THR A 20 8.97 15.45 -7.60
CA THR A 20 8.61 15.00 -6.26
C THR A 20 7.60 15.95 -5.61
N ILE A 21 7.78 17.26 -5.76
CA ILE A 21 6.82 18.26 -5.28
C ILE A 21 5.47 18.06 -5.98
N LEU A 22 5.46 17.87 -7.30
CA LEU A 22 4.24 17.52 -8.04
C LEU A 22 3.60 16.24 -7.48
N ALA A 23 4.38 15.19 -7.25
CA ALA A 23 3.89 13.92 -6.72
C ALA A 23 3.26 14.06 -5.32
N LEU A 24 3.85 14.90 -4.46
CA LEU A 24 3.32 15.26 -3.14
C LEU A 24 2.02 16.05 -3.26
N VAL A 25 1.98 17.07 -4.12
CA VAL A 25 0.76 17.88 -4.34
C VAL A 25 -0.39 16.99 -4.81
N LEU A 26 -0.16 16.13 -5.80
CA LEU A 26 -1.18 15.20 -6.29
C LEU A 26 -1.70 14.28 -5.16
N ARG A 27 -0.80 13.78 -4.31
CA ARG A 27 -1.19 12.84 -3.24
C ARG A 27 -1.85 13.51 -2.06
N LEU A 28 -1.47 14.74 -1.71
CA LEU A 28 -1.99 15.46 -0.55
C LEU A 28 -3.25 16.27 -0.87
N TYR A 29 -3.44 16.69 -2.12
CA TYR A 29 -4.63 17.42 -2.54
C TYR A 29 -5.89 16.61 -2.24
N GLU A 30 -6.80 17.16 -1.44
CA GLU A 30 -8.09 16.51 -1.11
C GLU A 30 -7.91 15.08 -0.59
N LEU A 31 -6.92 14.83 0.28
CA LEU A 31 -6.60 13.48 0.77
C LEU A 31 -7.75 12.83 1.58
N GLY A 32 -8.58 13.65 2.22
CA GLY A 32 -9.78 13.22 2.96
C GLY A 32 -11.04 13.07 2.10
N LEU A 33 -10.96 13.29 0.78
CA LEU A 33 -12.15 13.36 -0.10
C LEU A 33 -13.00 12.08 -0.10
N ARG A 34 -12.38 10.92 0.12
CA ARG A 34 -13.04 9.61 0.02
C ARG A 34 -13.38 9.06 1.39
N ASN A 35 -14.56 8.45 1.49
CA ASN A 35 -14.92 7.63 2.65
C ASN A 35 -13.89 6.51 2.85
N ALA A 36 -13.68 6.15 4.12
CA ALA A 36 -12.80 5.07 4.51
C ALA A 36 -13.20 3.76 3.82
N HIS A 37 -12.26 3.15 3.12
CA HIS A 37 -12.39 1.76 2.69
C HIS A 37 -12.53 0.85 3.91
N TRP A 38 -13.17 -0.31 3.81
CA TRP A 38 -13.35 -1.20 4.97
C TRP A 38 -12.02 -1.59 5.63
N ASP A 39 -11.01 -1.92 4.84
CA ASP A 39 -9.64 -2.16 5.32
C ASP A 39 -9.00 -0.94 5.99
N GLU A 40 -9.24 0.28 5.49
CA GLU A 40 -8.72 1.49 6.13
C GLU A 40 -9.41 1.73 7.47
N GLY A 41 -10.74 1.67 7.48
CA GLY A 41 -11.55 1.95 8.67
C GLY A 41 -11.25 0.99 9.82
N ARG A 42 -11.10 -0.31 9.55
CA ARG A 42 -10.74 -1.27 10.61
C ARG A 42 -9.35 -1.01 11.17
N VAL A 43 -8.36 -0.72 10.31
CA VAL A 43 -6.98 -0.45 10.74
C VAL A 43 -6.92 0.86 11.51
N ALA A 44 -7.54 1.93 11.00
CA ALA A 44 -7.60 3.22 11.65
C ALA A 44 -8.30 3.15 13.02
N TYR A 45 -9.40 2.38 13.13
CA TYR A 45 -10.06 2.10 14.40
C TYR A 45 -9.11 1.50 15.43
N TRP A 46 -8.39 0.42 15.09
CA TRP A 46 -7.46 -0.21 16.04
C TRP A 46 -6.27 0.68 16.38
N ILE A 47 -5.79 1.49 15.45
CA ILE A 47 -4.74 2.49 15.73
C ILE A 47 -5.23 3.51 16.77
N LEU A 48 -6.46 3.98 16.64
CA LEU A 48 -7.07 4.92 17.58
C LEU A 48 -7.33 4.28 18.96
N ARG A 49 -7.81 3.03 19.01
CA ARG A 49 -7.92 2.29 20.28
C ARG A 49 -6.57 2.18 21.00
N ARG A 50 -5.50 1.90 20.24
CA ARG A 50 -4.14 1.80 20.77
C ARG A 50 -3.57 3.15 21.23
N SER A 51 -3.95 4.27 20.63
CA SER A 51 -3.53 5.59 21.12
C SER A 51 -4.14 5.90 22.49
N VAL A 52 -5.36 5.41 22.74
CA VAL A 52 -6.05 5.56 24.04
C VAL A 52 -5.48 4.60 25.10
N THR A 53 -5.29 3.32 24.77
CA THR A 53 -4.83 2.32 25.76
C THR A 53 -3.33 2.35 26.01
N GLY A 54 -2.53 2.85 25.06
CA GLY A 54 -1.06 2.80 25.11
C GLY A 54 -0.47 1.39 24.92
N VAL A 55 -1.33 0.37 24.78
CA VAL A 55 -0.95 -1.03 24.64
C VAL A 55 -0.75 -1.35 23.15
N TRP A 56 0.32 -2.08 22.84
CA TRP A 56 0.59 -2.54 21.50
C TRP A 56 1.25 -3.91 21.52
N GLU A 57 0.71 -4.81 20.71
CA GLU A 57 1.34 -6.07 20.35
C GLU A 57 1.19 -6.31 18.85
N TYR A 58 2.14 -7.07 18.30
CA TYR A 58 2.09 -7.48 16.90
C TYR A 58 0.91 -8.42 16.66
N ARG A 59 0.15 -8.13 15.61
CA ARG A 59 -1.02 -8.88 15.16
C ARG A 59 -0.93 -9.03 13.64
N PRO A 60 -0.43 -10.17 13.12
CA PRO A 60 -0.18 -10.33 11.68
C PRO A 60 -1.43 -10.17 10.80
N ILE A 61 -2.62 -10.34 11.35
CA ILE A 61 -3.90 -10.15 10.66
C ILE A 61 -4.12 -8.69 10.20
N ILE A 62 -3.42 -7.72 10.80
CA ILE A 62 -3.44 -6.30 10.37
C ILE A 62 -2.11 -5.84 9.77
N HIS A 63 -1.27 -6.79 9.35
CA HIS A 63 0.05 -6.59 8.77
C HIS A 63 1.09 -5.93 9.69
N GLY A 64 2.26 -5.66 9.13
CA GLY A 64 3.42 -5.11 9.83
C GLY A 64 3.15 -3.75 10.50
N PRO A 65 3.91 -3.43 11.57
CA PRO A 65 3.72 -2.31 12.53
C PRO A 65 3.97 -0.88 12.03
N PHE A 66 4.47 -0.69 10.80
CA PHE A 66 4.91 0.63 10.33
C PHE A 66 3.78 1.67 10.36
N VAL A 67 2.66 1.36 9.71
CA VAL A 67 1.54 2.29 9.57
C VAL A 67 0.82 2.49 10.91
N GLN A 68 0.88 1.51 11.80
CA GLN A 68 0.23 1.52 13.11
C GLN A 68 0.94 2.51 14.04
N HIS A 69 2.28 2.46 14.11
CA HIS A 69 3.05 3.39 14.93
C HIS A 69 3.08 4.81 14.34
N THR A 70 3.30 4.92 13.04
CA THR A 70 3.43 6.24 12.40
C THR A 70 2.10 6.99 12.33
N THR A 71 0.99 6.30 12.02
CA THR A 71 -0.33 6.94 11.98
C THR A 71 -0.85 7.25 13.38
N ARG A 72 -0.53 6.43 14.39
CA ARG A 72 -0.81 6.76 15.80
C ARG A 72 -0.22 8.12 16.17
N LEU A 73 1.07 8.34 15.87
CA LEU A 73 1.72 9.63 16.15
C LEU A 73 1.02 10.78 15.40
N VAL A 74 0.59 10.54 14.16
CA VAL A 74 -0.18 11.54 13.40
C VAL A 74 -1.51 11.86 14.06
N PHE A 75 -2.24 10.86 14.59
CA PHE A 75 -3.49 11.09 15.31
C PHE A 75 -3.26 11.87 16.61
N GLU A 76 -2.19 11.57 17.36
CA GLU A 76 -1.83 12.31 18.57
C GLU A 76 -1.52 13.80 18.28
N LEU A 77 -0.90 14.09 17.11
CA LEU A 77 -0.48 15.46 16.76
C LEU A 77 -1.54 16.27 15.99
N LEU A 78 -2.30 15.63 15.10
CA LEU A 78 -3.19 16.30 14.14
C LEU A 78 -4.67 15.89 14.28
N GLY A 79 -4.97 14.93 15.16
CA GLY A 79 -6.31 14.37 15.34
C GLY A 79 -6.70 13.31 14.30
N PRO A 80 -7.69 12.45 14.60
CA PRO A 80 -8.16 11.40 13.71
C PRO A 80 -9.16 11.92 12.67
N THR A 81 -8.76 11.93 11.40
CA THR A 81 -9.59 12.28 10.25
C THR A 81 -9.28 11.37 9.07
N ASP A 82 -10.17 11.31 8.08
CA ASP A 82 -9.93 10.52 6.86
C ASP A 82 -8.67 10.99 6.10
N ALA A 83 -8.28 12.26 6.23
CA ALA A 83 -7.04 12.78 5.66
C ALA A 83 -5.81 12.37 6.46
N THR A 84 -5.84 12.56 7.79
CA THR A 84 -4.69 12.28 8.66
C THR A 84 -4.38 10.79 8.74
N MET A 85 -5.38 9.91 8.64
CA MET A 85 -5.15 8.46 8.61
C MET A 85 -4.34 8.01 7.37
N ARG A 86 -4.42 8.76 6.26
CA ARG A 86 -3.73 8.44 4.99
C ARG A 86 -2.40 9.17 4.83
N LEU A 87 -2.10 10.14 5.69
CA LEU A 87 -1.02 11.11 5.52
C LEU A 87 0.34 10.44 5.33
N VAL A 88 0.69 9.47 6.18
CA VAL A 88 2.01 8.81 6.13
C VAL A 88 2.20 8.09 4.80
N VAL A 89 1.19 7.35 4.34
CA VAL A 89 1.25 6.60 3.09
C VAL A 89 1.35 7.55 1.89
N ALA A 90 0.61 8.67 1.93
CA ALA A 90 0.67 9.71 0.89
C ALA A 90 2.04 10.37 0.81
N LEU A 91 2.69 10.63 1.96
CA LEU A 91 4.04 11.17 2.03
C LEU A 91 5.08 10.17 1.49
N VAL A 92 5.02 8.90 1.89
CA VAL A 92 5.94 7.87 1.39
C VAL A 92 5.80 7.70 -0.13
N GLY A 93 4.57 7.61 -0.63
CA GLY A 93 4.31 7.52 -2.07
C GLY A 93 4.71 8.80 -2.83
N GLY A 94 4.56 9.97 -2.23
CA GLY A 94 4.92 11.26 -2.85
C GLY A 94 6.41 11.55 -2.87
N LEU A 95 7.17 11.00 -1.92
CA LEU A 95 8.63 11.09 -1.87
C LEU A 95 9.33 10.05 -2.76
N LEU A 96 8.63 8.99 -3.16
CA LEU A 96 9.18 7.89 -3.99
C LEU A 96 9.91 8.35 -5.27
N PRO A 97 9.51 9.40 -6.01
CA PRO A 97 10.25 9.88 -7.18
C PRO A 97 11.71 10.26 -6.89
N LEU A 98 12.06 10.67 -5.66
CA LEU A 98 13.45 10.94 -5.25
C LEU A 98 14.34 9.71 -5.39
N ALA A 99 13.77 8.50 -5.27
CA ALA A 99 14.50 7.25 -5.41
C ALA A 99 15.17 7.12 -6.79
N ALA A 100 14.68 7.82 -7.83
CA ALA A 100 15.30 7.85 -9.15
C ALA A 100 16.79 8.28 -9.08
N LEU A 101 17.16 9.14 -8.14
CA LEU A 101 18.55 9.58 -7.95
C LEU A 101 19.50 8.47 -7.48
N LEU A 102 18.99 7.39 -6.88
CA LEU A 102 19.80 6.23 -6.50
C LEU A 102 20.25 5.44 -7.74
N TYR A 103 19.42 5.42 -8.79
CA TYR A 103 19.68 4.67 -10.03
C TYR A 103 20.52 5.42 -11.06
N ARG A 104 20.84 6.69 -10.82
CA ARG A 104 21.56 7.56 -11.78
C ARG A 104 23.00 7.12 -12.13
N THR A 105 23.57 6.12 -11.43
CA THR A 105 24.84 5.49 -11.86
C THR A 105 24.67 4.57 -13.06
N ARG A 106 23.46 4.00 -13.25
CA ARG A 106 23.15 3.05 -14.33
C ARG A 106 22.16 3.60 -15.34
N LEU A 107 21.53 4.75 -15.05
CA LEU A 107 20.59 5.45 -15.91
C LEU A 107 21.18 6.78 -16.41
N SER A 108 20.87 7.14 -17.65
CA SER A 108 21.16 8.48 -18.16
C SER A 108 20.28 9.55 -17.49
N ASP A 109 20.64 10.82 -17.63
CA ASP A 109 19.86 11.94 -17.08
C ASP A 109 18.40 11.92 -17.55
N ALA A 110 18.16 11.67 -18.85
CA ALA A 110 16.81 11.55 -19.39
C ALA A 110 16.03 10.36 -18.81
N GLU A 111 16.70 9.22 -18.59
CA GLU A 111 16.08 8.03 -18.00
C GLU A 111 15.80 8.23 -16.50
N THR A 112 16.65 8.96 -15.80
CA THR A 112 16.45 9.34 -14.39
C THR A 112 15.21 10.23 -14.25
N LEU A 113 15.07 11.24 -15.14
CA LEU A 113 13.88 12.09 -15.17
C LEU A 113 12.63 11.32 -15.58
N ALA A 114 12.73 10.41 -16.56
CA ALA A 114 11.63 9.55 -16.96
C ALA A 114 11.19 8.61 -15.81
N LEU A 115 12.12 8.05 -15.05
CA LEU A 115 11.83 7.23 -13.88
C LEU A 115 11.11 8.04 -12.80
N ALA A 116 11.63 9.23 -12.47
CA ALA A 116 10.97 10.12 -11.51
C ALA A 116 9.55 10.49 -11.98
N LEU A 117 9.37 10.80 -13.27
CA LEU A 117 8.06 11.12 -13.84
C LEU A 117 7.10 9.95 -13.70
N VAL A 118 7.50 8.74 -14.11
CA VAL A 118 6.68 7.53 -14.03
C VAL A 118 6.25 7.25 -12.58
N LEU A 119 7.17 7.35 -11.61
CA LEU A 119 6.85 7.18 -10.18
C LEU A 119 5.91 8.27 -9.65
N SER A 120 6.01 9.49 -10.19
CA SER A 120 5.21 10.64 -9.77
C SER A 120 3.74 10.51 -10.17
N VAL A 121 3.48 10.11 -11.42
CA VAL A 121 2.14 10.21 -12.03
C VAL A 121 1.47 8.87 -12.37
N ASN A 122 2.12 7.73 -12.13
CA ASN A 122 1.48 6.44 -12.39
C ASN A 122 0.15 6.32 -11.61
N PRO A 123 -0.99 6.01 -12.27
CA PRO A 123 -2.29 6.02 -11.62
C PRO A 123 -2.42 5.07 -10.43
N LEU A 124 -1.83 3.86 -10.49
CA LEU A 124 -1.87 2.92 -9.37
C LEU A 124 -1.07 3.43 -8.18
N LEU A 125 0.14 3.98 -8.40
CA LEU A 125 0.95 4.56 -7.33
C LEU A 125 0.27 5.79 -6.71
N LEU A 126 -0.35 6.65 -7.52
CA LEU A 126 -1.09 7.81 -7.04
C LEU A 126 -2.30 7.36 -6.21
N TYR A 127 -3.13 6.50 -6.77
CA TYR A 127 -4.36 6.02 -6.14
C TYR A 127 -4.07 5.33 -4.81
N PHE A 128 -3.23 4.29 -4.78
CA PHE A 128 -2.99 3.52 -3.55
C PHE A 128 -2.12 4.22 -2.52
N SER A 129 -1.36 5.25 -2.91
CA SER A 129 -0.68 6.09 -1.92
C SER A 129 -1.65 6.97 -1.13
N ARG A 130 -2.90 7.08 -1.56
CA ARG A 130 -3.98 7.80 -0.86
C ARG A 130 -4.86 6.85 -0.05
N PHE A 131 -4.32 5.69 0.36
CA PHE A 131 -5.00 4.72 1.22
C PHE A 131 -4.13 4.38 2.44
N LEU A 132 -4.75 4.16 3.59
CA LEU A 132 -4.08 3.57 4.75
C LEU A 132 -3.84 2.07 4.51
N ARG A 133 -2.85 1.77 3.67
CA ARG A 133 -2.40 0.41 3.30
C ARG A 133 -0.88 0.33 3.30
N SER A 134 -0.35 -0.80 3.73
CA SER A 134 1.09 -1.02 3.83
C SER A 134 1.80 -1.36 2.51
N ASP A 135 1.04 -1.60 1.44
CA ASP A 135 1.59 -2.05 0.15
C ASP A 135 2.46 -0.99 -0.54
N VAL A 136 2.05 0.28 -0.53
CA VAL A 136 2.86 1.39 -1.08
C VAL A 136 4.12 1.65 -0.23
N PRO A 137 4.04 1.74 1.12
CA PRO A 137 5.24 1.83 1.95
C PRO A 137 6.22 0.68 1.70
N LEU A 138 5.75 -0.57 1.69
CA LEU A 138 6.61 -1.72 1.38
C LEU A 138 7.28 -1.56 0.01
N ALA A 139 6.49 -1.25 -1.03
CA ALA A 139 7.03 -1.12 -2.39
C ALA A 139 8.06 0.01 -2.51
N ALA A 140 7.80 1.16 -1.88
CA ALA A 140 8.71 2.28 -1.86
C ALA A 140 10.00 1.95 -1.10
N PHE A 141 9.90 1.35 0.09
CA PHE A 141 11.06 1.00 0.90
C PHE A 141 11.91 -0.09 0.25
N ALA A 142 11.29 -1.12 -0.33
CA ALA A 142 12.02 -2.15 -1.09
C ALA A 142 12.73 -1.55 -2.31
N PHE A 143 12.06 -0.67 -3.06
CA PHE A 143 12.66 0.01 -4.21
C PHE A 143 13.85 0.88 -3.78
N VAL A 144 13.69 1.70 -2.74
CA VAL A 144 14.77 2.52 -2.18
C VAL A 144 15.93 1.66 -1.65
N ALA A 145 15.65 0.56 -0.95
CA ALA A 145 16.67 -0.38 -0.48
C ALA A 145 17.46 -0.98 -1.64
N PHE A 146 16.79 -1.42 -2.72
CA PHE A 146 17.46 -1.89 -3.92
C PHE A 146 18.31 -0.79 -4.58
N GLY A 147 17.80 0.45 -4.64
CA GLY A 147 18.57 1.60 -5.12
C GLY A 147 19.83 1.85 -4.30
N PHE A 148 19.75 1.72 -2.97
CA PHE A 148 20.89 1.83 -2.07
C PHE A 148 21.90 0.69 -2.25
N LEU A 149 21.45 -0.57 -2.41
CA LEU A 149 22.32 -1.70 -2.72
C LEU A 149 23.10 -1.46 -4.03
N LEU A 150 22.39 -1.06 -5.09
CA LEU A 150 22.98 -0.74 -6.38
C LEU A 150 23.99 0.41 -6.27
N ARG A 151 23.61 1.48 -5.58
CA ARG A 151 24.45 2.67 -5.42
C ARG A 151 25.68 2.38 -4.58
N GLY A 152 25.54 1.58 -3.52
CA GLY A 152 26.62 1.13 -2.65
C GLY A 152 27.64 0.31 -3.43
N HIS A 153 27.17 -0.63 -4.25
CA HIS A 153 28.01 -1.39 -5.17
C HIS A 153 28.72 -0.48 -6.19
N ASP A 154 27.99 0.41 -6.86
CA ASP A 154 28.56 1.26 -7.93
C ASP A 154 29.55 2.32 -7.44
N THR A 155 29.45 2.71 -6.16
CA THR A 155 30.26 3.80 -5.59
C THR A 155 31.21 3.32 -4.50
N ASN A 156 31.30 2.01 -4.28
CA ASN A 156 32.09 1.37 -3.22
C ASN A 156 31.87 2.04 -1.84
N SER A 157 30.60 2.28 -1.49
CA SER A 157 30.24 3.15 -0.37
C SER A 157 29.39 2.42 0.66
N GLY A 158 30.00 2.11 1.81
CA GLY A 158 29.36 1.41 2.91
C GLY A 158 28.17 2.14 3.55
N TRP A 159 28.13 3.48 3.49
CA TRP A 159 26.97 4.27 3.94
C TRP A 159 25.69 3.91 3.21
N HIS A 160 25.77 3.58 1.92
CA HIS A 160 24.60 3.14 1.17
C HIS A 160 24.15 1.75 1.60
N LEU A 161 25.07 0.87 2.05
CA LEU A 161 24.69 -0.43 2.61
C LEU A 161 23.90 -0.27 3.92
N LEU A 162 24.27 0.70 4.78
CA LEU A 162 23.46 1.03 5.96
C LEU A 162 22.05 1.51 5.57
N GLY A 163 21.95 2.35 4.55
CA GLY A 163 20.68 2.78 3.97
C GLY A 163 19.85 1.60 3.45
N ALA A 164 20.48 0.65 2.76
CA ALA A 164 19.81 -0.56 2.29
C ALA A 164 19.25 -1.40 3.45
N GLY A 165 20.04 -1.64 4.50
CA GLY A 165 19.60 -2.36 5.69
C GLY A 165 18.43 -1.66 6.41
N PHE A 166 18.51 -0.34 6.56
CA PHE A 166 17.45 0.48 7.15
C PHE A 166 16.14 0.40 6.38
N PHE A 167 16.17 0.66 5.06
CA PHE A 167 14.97 0.65 4.24
C PHE A 167 14.40 -0.76 4.03
N LEU A 168 15.24 -1.79 3.95
CA LEU A 168 14.74 -3.17 3.89
C LEU A 168 14.01 -3.55 5.18
N ALA A 169 14.53 -3.15 6.34
CA ALA A 169 13.85 -3.34 7.62
C ALA A 169 12.56 -2.52 7.73
N LEU A 170 12.52 -1.27 7.24
CA LEU A 170 11.26 -0.52 7.12
C LEU A 170 10.24 -1.21 6.20
N GLY A 171 10.70 -1.84 5.11
CA GLY A 171 9.85 -2.66 4.26
C GLY A 171 9.23 -3.82 5.03
N ALA A 172 10.05 -4.53 5.82
CA ALA A 172 9.59 -5.61 6.69
C ALA A 172 8.59 -5.13 7.75
N THR A 173 8.80 -3.94 8.34
CA THR A 173 7.83 -3.36 9.28
C THR A 173 6.57 -2.86 8.59
N ALA A 174 6.58 -2.57 7.28
CA ALA A 174 5.36 -2.23 6.56
C ALA A 174 4.49 -3.47 6.35
N LYS A 175 5.05 -4.53 5.78
CA LYS A 175 4.31 -5.74 5.46
C LYS A 175 5.22 -6.94 5.28
N GLU A 176 4.73 -8.10 5.70
CA GLU A 176 5.43 -9.38 5.69
C GLU A 176 5.74 -9.88 4.27
N ASN A 177 5.04 -9.32 3.27
CA ASN A 177 5.32 -9.47 1.84
C ASN A 177 6.74 -9.04 1.42
N VAL A 178 7.54 -8.44 2.32
CA VAL A 178 8.98 -8.23 2.10
C VAL A 178 9.71 -9.52 1.68
N VAL A 179 9.27 -10.69 2.17
CA VAL A 179 9.82 -12.00 1.77
C VAL A 179 9.66 -12.22 0.26
N LEU A 180 8.52 -11.81 -0.32
CA LEU A 180 8.29 -11.90 -1.76
C LEU A 180 9.26 -11.01 -2.55
N TYR A 181 9.66 -9.84 -2.02
CA TYR A 181 10.68 -9.02 -2.66
C TYR A 181 12.05 -9.71 -2.70
N LEU A 182 12.47 -10.31 -1.59
CA LEU A 182 13.73 -11.05 -1.53
C LEU A 182 13.73 -12.23 -2.51
N LEU A 183 12.62 -12.98 -2.57
CA LEU A 183 12.44 -14.07 -3.52
C LEU A 183 12.43 -13.57 -4.97
N SER A 184 11.72 -12.48 -5.27
CA SER A 184 11.70 -11.88 -6.60
C SER A 184 13.06 -11.34 -7.03
N TRP A 185 13.84 -10.75 -6.12
CA TRP A 185 15.20 -10.30 -6.39
C TRP A 185 16.16 -11.45 -6.64
N ALA A 186 16.08 -12.52 -5.84
CA ALA A 186 16.86 -13.73 -6.05
C ALA A 186 16.51 -14.41 -7.39
N GLY A 187 15.23 -14.49 -7.72
CA GLY A 187 14.75 -15.01 -9.01
C GLY A 187 15.21 -14.14 -10.17
N ALA A 188 15.10 -12.82 -10.06
CA ALA A 188 15.56 -11.87 -11.07
C ALA A 188 17.06 -11.94 -11.29
N ALA A 189 17.86 -12.01 -10.22
CA ALA A 189 19.30 -12.22 -10.29
C ALA A 189 19.61 -13.52 -11.05
N THR A 190 18.98 -14.64 -10.66
CA THR A 190 19.13 -15.93 -11.35
C THR A 190 18.80 -15.84 -12.84
N MET A 191 17.74 -15.14 -13.23
CA MET A 191 17.37 -14.98 -14.64
C MET A 191 18.36 -14.12 -15.42
N VAL A 192 18.89 -13.05 -14.81
CA VAL A 192 19.95 -12.25 -15.44
C VAL A 192 21.22 -13.08 -15.61
N LEU A 193 21.60 -13.82 -14.57
CA LEU A 193 22.77 -14.69 -14.58
C LEU A 193 22.64 -15.78 -15.67
N ALA A 194 21.49 -16.46 -15.74
CA ALA A 194 21.21 -17.47 -16.78
C ALA A 194 21.24 -16.86 -18.19
N TRP A 195 20.72 -15.64 -18.34
CA TRP A 195 20.72 -14.91 -19.62
C TRP A 195 22.13 -14.45 -20.04
N ASP A 196 23.01 -14.14 -19.09
CA ASP A 196 24.44 -13.87 -19.35
C ASP A 196 25.18 -15.14 -19.77
N VAL A 197 25.00 -16.26 -19.05
CA VAL A 197 25.58 -17.57 -19.42
C VAL A 197 25.16 -17.99 -20.82
N TRP A 198 23.87 -17.91 -21.12
CA TRP A 198 23.36 -18.30 -22.44
C TRP A 198 23.97 -17.47 -23.58
N ARG A 199 24.32 -16.20 -23.33
CA ARG A 199 24.98 -15.33 -24.31
C ARG A 199 26.49 -15.61 -24.42
N ARG A 200 27.15 -15.97 -23.33
CA ARG A 200 28.58 -16.30 -23.29
C ARG A 200 28.78 -17.79 -23.61
N ARG A 201 28.66 -18.12 -24.91
CA ARG A 201 28.71 -19.50 -25.43
C ARG A 201 30.03 -20.26 -25.21
N ASP A 202 31.08 -19.57 -24.76
CA ASP A 202 32.45 -20.10 -24.72
C ASP A 202 32.95 -20.45 -23.30
N GLU A 203 32.18 -20.20 -22.24
CA GLU A 203 32.52 -20.54 -20.86
C GLU A 203 31.69 -21.72 -20.34
N THR A 204 32.28 -22.63 -19.56
CA THR A 204 31.47 -23.65 -18.89
C THR A 204 30.61 -22.98 -17.80
N PRO A 205 29.29 -23.23 -17.74
CA PRO A 205 28.40 -22.56 -16.78
C PRO A 205 28.86 -22.66 -15.32
N GLY A 206 29.53 -23.77 -14.97
CA GLY A 206 30.05 -24.01 -13.62
C GLY A 206 31.24 -23.14 -13.24
N GLU A 207 32.16 -22.86 -14.16
CA GLU A 207 33.33 -22.00 -13.90
C GLU A 207 32.92 -20.55 -13.74
N TRP A 208 32.04 -20.06 -14.62
CA TRP A 208 31.49 -18.72 -14.53
C TRP A 208 30.70 -18.50 -13.22
N LEU A 209 29.82 -19.45 -12.85
CA LEU A 209 29.05 -19.34 -11.60
C LEU A 209 29.97 -19.31 -10.37
N ARG A 210 31.02 -20.15 -10.36
CA ARG A 210 32.02 -20.12 -9.29
C ARG A 210 32.72 -18.77 -9.21
N HIS A 211 33.09 -18.19 -10.35
CA HIS A 211 33.71 -16.87 -10.42
C HIS A 211 32.79 -15.77 -9.86
N GLU A 212 31.52 -15.74 -10.26
CA GLU A 212 30.55 -14.75 -9.75
C GLU A 212 30.30 -14.93 -8.24
N LEU A 213 30.18 -16.17 -7.76
CA LEU A 213 30.01 -16.45 -6.33
C LEU A 213 31.27 -16.07 -5.52
N SER A 214 32.47 -16.30 -6.06
CA SER A 214 33.70 -15.84 -5.41
C SER A 214 33.79 -14.32 -5.38
N ALA A 215 33.45 -13.64 -6.48
CA ALA A 215 33.44 -12.18 -6.53
C ALA A 215 32.45 -11.58 -5.53
N LEU A 216 31.26 -12.19 -5.38
CA LEU A 216 30.29 -11.79 -4.36
C LEU A 216 30.83 -12.02 -2.94
N ALA A 217 31.44 -13.18 -2.69
CA ALA A 217 32.00 -13.51 -1.39
C ALA A 217 33.15 -12.54 -1.01
N ASP A 218 34.00 -12.19 -1.97
CA ASP A 218 35.09 -11.24 -1.77
C ASP A 218 34.56 -9.82 -1.54
N ALA A 219 33.55 -9.38 -2.30
CA ALA A 219 32.89 -8.10 -2.09
C ALA A 219 32.23 -8.02 -0.69
N VAL A 220 31.59 -9.10 -0.24
CA VAL A 220 31.00 -9.18 1.11
C VAL A 220 32.09 -9.15 2.19
N ARG A 221 33.22 -9.83 1.98
CA ARG A 221 34.36 -9.82 2.92
C ARG A 221 35.01 -8.45 3.01
N GLU A 222 35.23 -7.79 1.87
CA GLU A 222 35.77 -6.44 1.79
C GLU A 222 34.86 -5.44 2.53
N HIS A 223 33.55 -5.65 2.46
CA HIS A 223 32.54 -4.79 3.09
C HIS A 223 31.96 -5.38 4.38
N ALA A 224 32.61 -6.35 5.02
CA ALA A 224 32.00 -7.14 6.10
C ALA A 224 31.48 -6.28 7.26
N LEU A 225 32.23 -5.25 7.66
CA LEU A 225 31.82 -4.33 8.72
C LEU A 225 30.57 -3.50 8.34
N TRP A 226 30.45 -3.12 7.07
CA TRP A 226 29.28 -2.38 6.58
C TRP A 226 28.06 -3.27 6.40
N VAL A 227 28.26 -4.52 5.97
CA VAL A 227 27.21 -5.53 5.91
C VAL A 227 26.70 -5.84 7.33
N LEU A 228 27.61 -6.02 8.29
CA LEU A 228 27.26 -6.19 9.70
C LEU A 228 26.54 -4.95 10.25
N GLY A 229 27.03 -3.75 9.94
CA GLY A 229 26.38 -2.50 10.32
C GLY A 229 24.97 -2.37 9.73
N ALA A 230 24.77 -2.76 8.47
CA ALA A 230 23.47 -2.75 7.82
C ALA A 230 22.51 -3.76 8.48
N ALA A 231 23.01 -4.95 8.81
CA ALA A 231 22.26 -5.96 9.55
C ALA A 231 21.88 -5.47 10.95
N LEU A 232 22.80 -4.82 11.67
CA LEU A 232 22.53 -4.25 12.99
C LEU A 232 21.50 -3.12 12.93
N VAL A 233 21.63 -2.18 11.97
CA VAL A 233 20.64 -1.12 11.76
C VAL A 233 19.27 -1.71 11.45
N GLY A 234 19.20 -2.70 10.55
CA GLY A 234 17.96 -3.38 10.22
C GLY A 234 17.36 -4.09 11.43
N PHE A 235 18.18 -4.79 12.20
CA PHE A 235 17.77 -5.45 13.44
C PHE A 235 17.20 -4.47 14.46
N LEU A 236 17.85 -3.33 14.68
CA LEU A 236 17.36 -2.28 15.59
C LEU A 236 16.01 -1.72 15.14
N VAL A 237 15.83 -1.47 13.84
CA VAL A 237 14.53 -1.04 13.29
C VAL A 237 13.46 -2.08 13.57
N LEU A 238 13.72 -3.37 13.29
CA LEU A 238 12.78 -4.45 13.56
C LEU A 238 12.41 -4.52 15.04
N VAL A 239 13.41 -4.52 15.93
CA VAL A 239 13.17 -4.56 17.38
C VAL A 239 12.31 -3.39 17.83
N VAL A 240 12.63 -2.16 17.43
CA VAL A 240 11.85 -0.97 17.82
C VAL A 240 10.40 -1.06 17.35
N PHE A 241 10.16 -1.48 16.11
CA PHE A 241 8.80 -1.52 15.57
C PHE A 241 7.99 -2.71 16.10
N TYR A 242 8.60 -3.88 16.28
CA TYR A 242 7.91 -5.11 16.69
C TYR A 242 7.88 -5.34 18.21
N ALA A 243 8.60 -4.54 19.00
CA ALA A 243 8.58 -4.66 20.46
C ALA A 243 7.20 -4.35 21.06
N PRO A 244 6.66 -5.25 21.92
CA PRO A 244 5.44 -4.98 22.69
C PRO A 244 5.52 -3.66 23.49
N ARG A 245 4.39 -2.98 23.69
CA ARG A 245 4.29 -1.74 24.48
C ARG A 245 3.08 -1.77 25.41
N GLY A 246 3.17 -1.06 26.53
CA GLY A 246 2.10 -0.93 27.53
C GLY A 246 2.11 -2.04 28.58
N GLU A 247 1.31 -1.85 29.64
CA GLU A 247 1.21 -2.74 30.82
C GLU A 247 0.00 -3.70 30.75
N ALA A 248 -0.36 -4.21 29.56
CA ALA A 248 -1.37 -5.25 29.49
C ALA A 248 -0.77 -6.61 29.87
N GLY A 249 -0.58 -6.85 31.18
CA GLY A 249 -0.49 -8.18 31.77
C GLY A 249 0.82 -8.97 31.59
N GLY A 250 1.94 -8.34 31.24
CA GLY A 250 3.23 -9.03 31.13
C GLY A 250 4.45 -8.12 31.29
N THR A 251 5.50 -8.61 31.93
CA THR A 251 6.80 -7.95 32.20
C THR A 251 7.64 -7.67 30.93
N VAL A 252 7.02 -7.76 29.75
CA VAL A 252 7.67 -7.65 28.44
C VAL A 252 7.08 -6.46 27.71
N GLY A 253 7.71 -5.30 27.85
CA GLY A 253 7.33 -4.08 27.15
C GLY A 253 8.53 -3.19 26.93
N LEU A 254 8.62 -2.56 25.75
CA LEU A 254 9.74 -1.69 25.38
C LEU A 254 9.97 -0.59 26.41
N TRP A 255 8.89 0.05 26.87
CA TRP A 255 8.99 1.12 27.86
C TRP A 255 9.40 0.62 29.25
N ALA A 256 8.93 -0.56 29.66
CA ALA A 256 9.33 -1.20 30.91
C ALA A 256 10.81 -1.62 30.89
N ALA A 257 11.29 -2.17 29.76
CA ALA A 257 12.71 -2.50 29.60
C ALA A 257 13.59 -1.25 29.62
N LEU A 258 13.16 -0.14 29.00
CA LEU A 258 13.91 1.12 28.99
C LEU A 258 13.88 1.86 30.34
N SER A 259 12.81 1.73 31.13
CA SER A 259 12.73 2.28 32.48
C SER A 259 13.42 1.41 33.54
N GLY A 260 13.94 0.24 33.16
CA GLY A 260 14.64 -0.70 34.04
C GLY A 260 13.72 -1.64 34.83
N SER A 261 12.41 -1.62 34.59
CA SER A 261 11.43 -2.50 35.25
C SER A 261 11.16 -3.82 34.50
N GLY A 262 11.66 -3.97 33.27
CA GLY A 262 11.49 -5.15 32.42
C GLY A 262 12.80 -5.69 31.83
N SER A 263 12.74 -6.86 31.17
CA SER A 263 13.90 -7.48 30.54
C SER A 263 14.07 -7.04 29.08
N LEU A 264 15.23 -6.47 28.74
CA LEU A 264 15.55 -6.14 27.34
C LEU A 264 15.60 -7.40 26.45
N LEU A 265 16.09 -8.51 27.01
CA LEU A 265 16.20 -9.77 26.27
C LEU A 265 14.83 -10.31 25.87
N SER A 266 13.84 -10.27 26.79
CA SER A 266 12.47 -10.73 26.47
C SER A 266 11.80 -9.83 25.44
N VAL A 267 12.06 -8.51 25.47
CA VAL A 267 11.57 -7.58 24.45
C VAL A 267 12.17 -7.90 23.09
N VAL A 268 13.48 -8.16 23.02
CA VAL A 268 14.15 -8.55 21.77
C VAL A 268 13.62 -9.89 21.26
N GLU A 269 13.46 -10.89 22.12
CA GLU A 269 12.91 -12.20 21.78
C GLU A 269 11.49 -12.10 21.23
N ALA A 270 10.61 -11.35 21.92
CA ALA A 270 9.24 -11.12 21.47
C ALA A 270 9.18 -10.37 20.14
N ALA A 271 10.02 -9.34 19.97
CA ALA A 271 10.06 -8.53 18.75
C ALA A 271 10.62 -9.29 17.54
N THR A 272 11.41 -10.35 17.75
CA THR A 272 12.08 -11.10 16.69
C THR A 272 11.48 -12.48 16.47
N LEU A 273 11.68 -13.41 17.40
CA LEU A 273 11.20 -14.78 17.30
C LEU A 273 9.67 -14.86 17.49
N GLY A 274 9.14 -14.12 18.47
CA GLY A 274 7.69 -14.10 18.73
C GLY A 274 6.89 -13.54 17.56
N SER A 275 7.37 -12.45 16.97
CA SER A 275 6.75 -11.85 15.78
C SER A 275 6.89 -12.75 14.55
N TRP A 276 8.04 -13.40 14.37
CA TRP A 276 8.26 -14.37 13.30
C TRP A 276 7.30 -15.56 13.41
N HIS A 277 7.18 -16.20 14.58
CA HIS A 277 6.25 -17.31 14.78
C HIS A 277 4.80 -16.88 14.49
N SER A 278 4.37 -15.74 15.02
CA SER A 278 3.02 -15.21 14.75
C SER A 278 2.77 -15.02 13.24
N PHE A 279 3.77 -14.53 12.51
CA PHE A 279 3.69 -14.39 11.05
C PHE A 279 3.57 -15.76 10.36
N VAL A 280 4.45 -16.71 10.68
CA VAL A 280 4.46 -18.04 10.07
C VAL A 280 3.14 -18.75 10.33
N ASP A 281 2.67 -18.76 11.57
CA ASP A 281 1.45 -19.46 11.99
C ASP A 281 0.22 -18.97 11.23
N LEU A 282 0.10 -17.66 11.01
CA LEU A 282 -1.05 -17.10 10.29
C LEU A 282 -0.90 -17.20 8.77
N TRP A 283 0.21 -16.71 8.21
CA TRP A 283 0.33 -16.44 6.78
C TRP A 283 1.01 -17.56 5.99
N LEU A 284 1.84 -18.41 6.61
CA LEU A 284 2.52 -19.50 5.90
C LEU A 284 1.92 -20.87 6.20
N ALA A 285 1.62 -21.14 7.48
CA ALA A 285 1.08 -22.42 7.92
C ALA A 285 -0.46 -22.45 7.99
N GLY A 286 -1.11 -21.28 7.97
CA GLY A 286 -2.58 -21.16 8.02
C GLY A 286 -3.27 -21.45 6.69
N ASP A 287 -4.57 -21.75 6.75
CA ASP A 287 -5.44 -22.09 5.61
C ASP A 287 -5.88 -20.88 4.74
N LEU A 288 -5.14 -19.77 4.75
CA LEU A 288 -5.53 -18.53 4.07
C LEU A 288 -5.37 -18.55 2.54
N HIS A 289 -4.72 -19.58 1.97
CA HIS A 289 -4.37 -19.65 0.54
C HIS A 289 -5.24 -20.64 -0.28
N GLY A 290 -6.43 -20.97 0.21
CA GLY A 290 -7.36 -21.92 -0.42
C GLY A 290 -8.15 -21.36 -1.62
N HIS A 291 -7.50 -20.65 -2.56
CA HIS A 291 -8.18 -20.06 -3.71
C HIS A 291 -7.62 -20.55 -5.06
N ALA A 292 -8.46 -20.48 -6.11
CA ALA A 292 -8.00 -20.75 -7.46
C ALA A 292 -7.06 -19.63 -7.95
N TYR A 293 -5.88 -20.01 -8.45
CA TYR A 293 -4.86 -19.06 -8.89
C TYR A 293 -5.28 -18.23 -10.12
N LEU A 294 -5.85 -18.88 -11.15
CA LEU A 294 -6.19 -18.20 -12.41
C LEU A 294 -7.14 -17.00 -12.20
N PRO A 295 -8.25 -17.12 -11.44
CA PRO A 295 -9.12 -16.00 -11.04
C PRO A 295 -8.40 -14.78 -10.46
N PHE A 296 -7.37 -15.01 -9.67
CA PHE A 296 -6.60 -13.94 -9.02
C PHE A 296 -5.63 -13.31 -10.00
N LEU A 297 -4.95 -14.13 -10.81
CA LEU A 297 -4.02 -13.66 -11.82
C LEU A 297 -4.71 -12.77 -12.85
N ALA A 298 -5.86 -13.16 -13.39
CA ALA A 298 -6.50 -12.31 -14.40
C ALA A 298 -7.05 -11.01 -13.82
N HIS A 299 -7.61 -11.03 -12.61
CA HIS A 299 -7.99 -9.80 -11.91
C HIS A 299 -6.78 -8.86 -11.76
N TYR A 300 -5.65 -9.41 -11.32
CA TYR A 300 -4.39 -8.68 -11.19
C TYR A 300 -3.91 -8.08 -12.51
N LEU A 301 -3.94 -8.85 -13.60
CA LEU A 301 -3.58 -8.40 -14.94
C LEU A 301 -4.50 -7.29 -15.45
N VAL A 302 -5.81 -7.40 -15.22
CA VAL A 302 -6.79 -6.37 -15.58
C VAL A 302 -6.51 -5.06 -14.83
N VAL A 303 -6.25 -5.13 -13.52
CA VAL A 303 -5.87 -3.94 -12.72
C VAL A 303 -4.58 -3.30 -13.26
N LEU A 304 -3.58 -4.11 -13.59
CA LEU A 304 -2.32 -3.63 -14.17
C LEU A 304 -2.52 -2.98 -15.54
N LEU A 305 -3.30 -3.57 -16.44
CA LEU A 305 -3.55 -3.04 -17.77
C LEU A 305 -4.32 -1.71 -17.71
N VAL A 306 -5.36 -1.62 -16.87
CA VAL A 306 -6.17 -0.40 -16.73
C VAL A 306 -5.39 0.69 -16.01
N GLY A 307 -4.72 0.36 -14.90
CA GLY A 307 -4.05 1.34 -14.05
C GLY A 307 -2.62 1.70 -14.45
N ALA A 308 -1.96 0.86 -15.24
CA ALA A 308 -0.55 1.04 -15.62
C ALA A 308 -0.25 0.64 -17.08
N GLY A 309 -1.24 0.59 -17.97
CA GLY A 309 -1.09 0.20 -19.39
C GLY A 309 0.10 0.86 -20.11
N PRO A 310 0.24 2.20 -20.12
CA PRO A 310 1.39 2.86 -20.72
C PRO A 310 2.72 2.48 -20.09
N LEU A 311 2.78 2.31 -18.76
CA LEU A 311 3.98 1.87 -18.06
C LEU A 311 4.39 0.47 -18.55
N LEU A 312 3.45 -0.46 -18.66
CA LEU A 312 3.72 -1.82 -19.16
C LEU A 312 4.20 -1.79 -20.62
N ALA A 313 3.55 -0.99 -21.48
CA ALA A 313 3.96 -0.86 -22.88
C ALA A 313 5.39 -0.31 -23.00
N PHE A 314 5.72 0.74 -22.25
CA PHE A 314 7.09 1.25 -22.23
C PHE A 314 8.06 0.28 -21.54
N ALA A 315 7.63 -0.49 -20.54
CA ALA A 315 8.47 -1.50 -19.91
C ALA A 315 8.85 -2.60 -20.89
N VAL A 316 7.93 -3.05 -21.75
CA VAL A 316 8.25 -4.00 -22.83
C VAL A 316 9.26 -3.40 -23.80
N VAL A 317 9.04 -2.17 -24.29
CA VAL A 317 9.98 -1.50 -25.20
C VAL A 317 11.36 -1.34 -24.55
N GLY A 318 11.41 -0.85 -23.31
CA GLY A 318 12.65 -0.63 -22.60
C GLY A 318 13.37 -1.90 -22.22
N PHE A 319 12.64 -2.98 -21.90
CA PHE A 319 13.23 -4.29 -21.70
C PHE A 319 13.84 -4.82 -23.02
N LEU A 320 13.14 -4.73 -24.15
CA LEU A 320 13.67 -5.19 -25.44
C LEU A 320 14.91 -4.38 -25.88
N ASP A 321 14.85 -3.06 -25.75
CA ASP A 321 15.95 -2.15 -26.10
C ASP A 321 17.14 -2.25 -25.11
N GLY A 322 16.83 -2.54 -23.85
CA GLY A 322 17.75 -2.43 -22.72
C GLY A 322 18.12 -3.76 -22.05
N ARG A 323 17.67 -4.92 -22.54
CA ARG A 323 17.91 -6.25 -21.93
C ARG A 323 19.38 -6.63 -21.75
N GLN A 324 20.29 -5.93 -22.43
CA GLN A 324 21.74 -6.10 -22.25
C GLN A 324 22.26 -5.35 -21.02
N ARG A 325 21.50 -4.38 -20.49
CA ARG A 325 21.83 -3.62 -19.29
C ARG A 325 21.29 -4.38 -18.09
N TRP A 326 22.19 -4.81 -17.20
CA TRP A 326 21.87 -5.58 -15.99
C TRP A 326 20.66 -5.04 -15.21
N LEU A 327 20.65 -3.73 -14.92
CA LEU A 327 19.56 -3.10 -14.15
C LEU A 327 18.19 -3.23 -14.82
N VAL A 328 18.14 -3.04 -16.15
CA VAL A 328 16.89 -3.09 -16.91
C VAL A 328 16.36 -4.52 -16.98
N ALA A 329 17.25 -5.48 -17.23
CA ALA A 329 16.91 -6.90 -17.25
C ALA A 329 16.44 -7.37 -15.86
N PHE A 330 17.18 -7.03 -14.80
CA PHE A 330 16.84 -7.37 -13.42
C PHE A 330 15.45 -6.84 -13.03
N CYS A 331 15.20 -5.55 -13.24
CA CYS A 331 13.90 -4.94 -12.93
C CYS A 331 12.76 -5.50 -13.79
N GLY A 332 13.02 -5.90 -15.04
CA GLY A 332 12.06 -6.61 -15.88
C GLY A 332 11.68 -7.98 -15.31
N TRP A 333 12.67 -8.79 -14.94
CA TRP A 333 12.42 -10.10 -14.32
C TRP A 333 11.79 -10.00 -12.94
N TRP A 334 12.16 -9.00 -12.13
CA TRP A 334 11.51 -8.69 -10.87
C TRP A 334 10.03 -8.36 -11.08
N GLY A 335 9.70 -7.47 -12.04
CA GLY A 335 8.32 -7.15 -12.36
C GLY A 335 7.51 -8.37 -12.81
N LEU A 336 8.10 -9.22 -13.66
CA LEU A 336 7.47 -10.48 -14.09
C LEU A 336 7.26 -11.46 -12.93
N SER A 337 8.23 -11.58 -12.03
CA SER A 337 8.10 -12.38 -10.81
C SER A 337 6.95 -11.87 -9.94
N ALA A 338 6.81 -10.54 -9.79
CA ALA A 338 5.69 -9.97 -9.04
C ALA A 338 4.33 -10.26 -9.68
N VAL A 339 4.24 -10.22 -11.03
CA VAL A 339 3.02 -10.58 -11.77
C VAL A 339 2.56 -12.01 -11.50
N VAL A 340 3.50 -12.93 -11.30
CA VAL A 340 3.19 -14.35 -11.03
C VAL A 340 3.01 -14.61 -9.53
N GLY A 341 3.87 -14.04 -8.67
CA GLY A 341 3.93 -14.37 -7.26
C GLY A 341 2.81 -13.75 -6.42
N TYR A 342 2.46 -12.49 -6.66
CA TYR A 342 1.45 -11.81 -5.83
C TYR A 342 0.04 -12.39 -5.95
N PRO A 343 -0.44 -12.80 -7.15
CA PRO A 343 -1.74 -13.47 -7.26
C PRO A 343 -1.78 -14.85 -6.59
N TYR A 344 -0.63 -15.47 -6.35
CA TYR A 344 -0.53 -16.75 -5.62
C TYR A 344 -0.53 -16.55 -4.10
N ALA A 345 0.12 -15.48 -3.62
CA ALA A 345 0.37 -15.28 -2.19
C ALA A 345 -0.73 -14.52 -1.44
N THR A 346 -1.84 -14.14 -2.09
CA THR A 346 -2.85 -13.27 -1.48
C THR A 346 -4.16 -14.00 -1.20
N ASP A 347 -4.71 -13.75 -0.03
CA ASP A 347 -6.01 -14.24 0.44
C ASP A 347 -7.21 -13.59 -0.27
N ILE A 348 -7.03 -12.41 -0.87
CA ILE A 348 -8.10 -11.62 -1.50
C ILE A 348 -7.70 -11.05 -2.86
N LYS A 349 -8.70 -10.82 -3.72
CA LYS A 349 -8.53 -10.04 -4.95
C LYS A 349 -8.29 -8.57 -4.60
N ALA A 350 -7.03 -8.24 -4.35
CA ALA A 350 -6.57 -6.93 -3.88
C ALA A 350 -5.86 -6.14 -4.99
N PRO A 351 -6.51 -5.09 -5.56
CA PRO A 351 -5.94 -4.24 -6.59
C PRO A 351 -4.62 -3.55 -6.20
N TRP A 352 -4.43 -3.23 -4.92
CA TRP A 352 -3.22 -2.56 -4.43
C TRP A 352 -1.94 -3.39 -4.61
N LEU A 353 -2.04 -4.70 -4.74
CA LEU A 353 -0.86 -5.55 -4.96
C LEU A 353 -0.17 -5.24 -6.29
N ALA A 354 -0.87 -4.61 -7.24
CA ALA A 354 -0.32 -4.19 -8.52
C ALA A 354 0.84 -3.20 -8.38
N VAL A 355 0.91 -2.44 -7.26
CA VAL A 355 2.01 -1.49 -7.02
C VAL A 355 3.37 -2.18 -6.97
N HIS A 356 3.42 -3.45 -6.55
CA HIS A 356 4.66 -4.20 -6.41
C HIS A 356 5.31 -4.54 -7.76
N ALA A 357 4.49 -4.86 -8.78
CA ALA A 357 4.98 -5.01 -10.15
C ALA A 357 5.28 -3.66 -10.81
N VAL A 358 4.46 -2.64 -10.53
CA VAL A 358 4.63 -1.28 -11.09
C VAL A 358 5.98 -0.67 -10.71
N VAL A 359 6.40 -0.73 -9.44
CA VAL A 359 7.70 -0.14 -9.03
C VAL A 359 8.88 -0.83 -9.71
N ALA A 360 8.82 -2.15 -9.90
CA ALA A 360 9.85 -2.90 -10.60
C ALA A 360 9.88 -2.53 -12.09
N PHE A 361 8.72 -2.52 -12.76
CA PHE A 361 8.62 -2.15 -14.17
C PHE A 361 8.86 -0.67 -14.46
N ALA A 362 8.86 0.22 -13.46
CA ALA A 362 9.13 1.63 -13.64
C ALA A 362 10.52 1.90 -14.27
N VAL A 363 11.53 1.08 -13.96
CA VAL A 363 12.88 1.21 -14.52
C VAL A 363 12.93 0.89 -16.01
N PRO A 364 12.51 -0.30 -16.50
CA PRO A 364 12.43 -0.55 -17.93
C PRO A 364 11.44 0.41 -18.62
N ALA A 365 10.34 0.81 -17.97
CA ALA A 365 9.42 1.80 -18.53
C ALA A 365 10.09 3.15 -18.79
N ALA A 366 10.91 3.63 -17.86
CA ALA A 366 11.67 4.86 -18.04
C ALA A 366 12.62 4.78 -19.25
N VAL A 367 13.31 3.66 -19.41
CA VAL A 367 14.19 3.40 -20.57
C VAL A 367 13.39 3.36 -21.87
N GLY A 368 12.24 2.68 -21.88
CA GLY A 368 11.36 2.60 -23.04
C GLY A 368 10.78 3.96 -23.44
N LEU A 369 10.35 4.76 -22.46
CA LEU A 369 9.84 6.11 -22.68
C LEU A 369 10.90 7.02 -23.32
N VAL A 370 12.14 6.97 -22.82
CA VAL A 370 13.26 7.72 -23.42
C VAL A 370 13.56 7.22 -24.82
N SER A 371 13.55 5.91 -25.04
CA SER A 371 13.82 5.30 -26.35
C SER A 371 12.78 5.72 -27.39
N VAL A 372 11.49 5.66 -27.05
CA VAL A 372 10.38 6.17 -27.89
C VAL A 372 10.54 7.66 -28.17
N THR A 373 10.84 8.47 -27.16
CA THR A 373 11.04 9.92 -27.31
C THR A 373 12.21 10.24 -28.24
N ARG A 374 13.32 9.49 -28.14
CA ARG A 374 14.47 9.63 -29.06
C ARG A 374 14.09 9.26 -30.49
N ARG A 375 13.35 8.17 -30.69
CA ARG A 375 12.85 7.77 -32.03
C ARG A 375 11.93 8.84 -32.64
N ALA A 376 11.05 9.44 -31.83
CA ALA A 376 10.22 10.57 -32.25
C ALA A 376 11.06 11.76 -32.74
N ARG A 377 12.03 12.20 -31.92
CA ARG A 377 12.92 13.32 -32.26
C ARG A 377 13.76 13.06 -33.51
N SER A 378 14.30 11.84 -33.65
CA SER A 378 15.06 11.44 -34.83
C SER A 378 14.20 11.39 -36.10
N ALA A 379 12.94 10.98 -36.00
CA ALA A 379 12.02 11.01 -37.14
C ALA A 379 11.72 12.45 -37.59
N VAL A 380 11.49 13.37 -36.64
CA VAL A 380 11.32 14.80 -36.93
C VAL A 380 12.56 15.38 -37.60
N ALA A 381 13.75 15.10 -37.07
CA ALA A 381 15.02 15.60 -37.62
C ALA A 381 15.31 15.09 -39.04
N ARG A 382 14.85 13.87 -39.38
CA ARG A 382 14.97 13.29 -40.73
C ARG A 382 13.86 13.73 -41.70
N GLY A 383 12.91 14.55 -41.26
CA GLY A 383 11.76 14.97 -42.08
C GLY A 383 10.70 13.89 -42.30
N ASP A 384 10.77 12.75 -41.59
CA ASP A 384 9.77 11.68 -41.70
C ASP A 384 8.54 12.01 -40.85
N ARG A 385 7.65 12.80 -41.43
CA ARG A 385 6.44 13.31 -40.76
C ARG A 385 5.51 12.19 -40.30
N ARG A 386 5.43 11.06 -41.03
CA ARG A 386 4.53 9.95 -40.69
C ARG A 386 5.03 9.21 -39.46
N VAL A 387 6.31 8.84 -39.44
CA VAL A 387 6.90 8.16 -38.29
C VAL A 387 6.93 9.07 -37.06
N ALA A 388 7.24 10.36 -37.23
CA ALA A 388 7.17 11.33 -36.16
C ALA A 388 5.75 11.43 -35.56
N ALA A 389 4.72 11.51 -36.41
CA ALA A 389 3.32 11.59 -35.97
C ALA A 389 2.90 10.36 -35.16
N VAL A 390 3.32 9.15 -35.56
CA VAL A 390 3.00 7.91 -34.82
C VAL A 390 3.60 7.94 -33.41
N PHE A 391 4.88 8.28 -33.25
CA PHE A 391 5.49 8.31 -31.92
C PHE A 391 4.94 9.45 -31.04
N LEU A 392 4.64 10.61 -31.62
CA LEU A 392 4.01 11.72 -30.90
C LEU A 392 2.58 11.35 -30.47
N ALA A 393 1.80 10.71 -31.33
CA ALA A 393 0.48 10.21 -30.99
C ALA A 393 0.55 9.16 -29.87
N LEU A 394 1.50 8.23 -29.92
CA LEU A 394 1.73 7.26 -28.85
C LEU A 394 2.01 7.94 -27.50
N LEU A 395 2.87 8.97 -27.47
CA LEU A 395 3.18 9.73 -26.26
C LEU A 395 1.95 10.51 -25.75
N LEU A 396 1.20 11.14 -26.65
CA LEU A 396 -0.01 11.90 -26.30
C LEU A 396 -1.12 11.01 -25.75
N VAL A 397 -1.41 9.87 -26.41
CA VAL A 397 -2.38 8.88 -25.95
C VAL A 397 -1.95 8.30 -24.60
N SER A 398 -0.65 8.00 -24.43
CA SER A 398 -0.13 7.50 -23.15
C SER A 398 -0.30 8.52 -22.02
N GLY A 399 0.07 9.78 -22.26
CA GLY A 399 -0.10 10.85 -21.28
C GLY A 399 -1.57 11.12 -20.97
N GLY A 400 -2.43 11.13 -21.99
CA GLY A 400 -3.87 11.27 -21.86
C GLY A 400 -4.51 10.13 -21.06
N GLN A 401 -4.10 8.89 -21.30
CA GLN A 401 -4.55 7.73 -20.52
C GLN A 401 -4.13 7.86 -19.05
N VAL A 402 -2.86 8.19 -18.79
CA VAL A 402 -2.36 8.34 -17.42
C VAL A 402 -3.13 9.44 -16.69
N ALA A 403 -3.29 10.61 -17.30
CA ALA A 403 -4.03 11.73 -16.70
C ALA A 403 -5.50 11.36 -16.47
N THR A 404 -6.16 10.75 -17.46
CA THR A 404 -7.57 10.36 -17.36
C THR A 404 -7.78 9.33 -16.25
N VAL A 405 -6.98 8.26 -16.21
CA VAL A 405 -7.12 7.23 -15.17
C VAL A 405 -6.74 7.76 -13.79
N ALA A 406 -5.69 8.59 -13.68
CA ALA A 406 -5.31 9.24 -12.42
C ALA A 406 -6.46 10.10 -11.87
N VAL A 407 -7.03 10.97 -12.71
CA VAL A 407 -8.14 11.85 -12.32
C VAL A 407 -9.39 11.05 -12.00
N ALA A 408 -9.74 10.10 -12.88
CA ALA A 408 -10.89 9.24 -12.71
C ALA A 408 -10.84 8.51 -11.36
N THR A 409 -9.75 7.80 -11.12
CA THR A 409 -9.66 6.93 -9.94
C THR A 409 -9.43 7.73 -8.65
N SER A 410 -8.65 8.82 -8.68
CA SER A 410 -8.18 9.49 -7.45
C SER A 410 -9.03 10.69 -7.01
N TYR A 411 -9.75 11.35 -7.92
CA TYR A 411 -10.46 12.61 -7.62
C TYR A 411 -11.92 12.67 -8.04
N THR A 412 -12.36 11.98 -9.11
CA THR A 412 -13.74 12.15 -9.61
C THR A 412 -14.67 10.98 -9.30
N TYR A 413 -14.18 9.74 -9.23
CA TYR A 413 -15.04 8.56 -9.03
C TYR A 413 -14.83 7.90 -7.66
N PRO A 414 -15.63 8.26 -6.64
CA PRO A 414 -15.83 7.39 -5.48
C PRO A 414 -16.70 6.16 -5.82
N MET A 415 -17.40 6.17 -6.96
CA MET A 415 -18.31 5.10 -7.39
C MET A 415 -17.55 3.92 -8.06
N PRO A 416 -17.63 2.71 -7.51
CA PRO A 416 -16.83 1.55 -7.93
C PRO A 416 -17.30 0.85 -9.22
N GLU A 417 -18.50 1.17 -9.72
CA GLU A 417 -19.12 0.62 -10.93
C GLU A 417 -18.24 0.77 -12.19
N ALA A 418 -17.47 1.87 -12.25
CA ALA A 418 -16.56 2.19 -13.35
C ALA A 418 -15.07 2.08 -12.99
N ASN A 419 -14.75 1.81 -11.72
CA ASN A 419 -13.38 1.85 -11.22
C ASN A 419 -12.84 0.44 -10.96
N VAL A 420 -12.26 -0.16 -12.00
CA VAL A 420 -11.63 -1.49 -11.95
C VAL A 420 -10.46 -1.55 -10.94
N VAL A 421 -9.87 -0.39 -10.62
CA VAL A 421 -8.80 -0.24 -9.60
C VAL A 421 -9.39 -0.17 -8.18
N ALA A 422 -10.67 0.18 -8.01
CA ALA A 422 -11.34 0.12 -6.72
C ALA A 422 -11.70 -1.33 -6.37
N GLN A 423 -11.38 -1.72 -5.12
CA GLN A 423 -11.80 -3.00 -4.57
C GLN A 423 -13.25 -2.93 -4.08
N SER A 424 -13.88 -4.10 -3.93
CA SER A 424 -15.26 -4.29 -3.48
C SER A 424 -15.61 -3.75 -2.09
N ALA A 425 -14.62 -3.29 -1.33
CA ALA A 425 -14.79 -2.75 0.01
C ALA A 425 -14.71 -1.20 0.06
N GLN A 426 -14.68 -0.52 -1.10
CA GLN A 426 -14.80 0.94 -1.18
C GLN A 426 -16.28 1.37 -1.13
N PRO A 427 -16.72 2.20 -0.17
CA PRO A 427 -18.07 2.77 -0.18
C PRO A 427 -18.33 3.58 -1.47
N GLY A 428 -19.42 3.28 -2.19
CA GLY A 428 -19.83 4.04 -3.36
C GLY A 428 -20.67 5.27 -3.03
N SER A 429 -21.53 5.22 -2.01
CA SER A 429 -22.25 6.43 -1.56
C SER A 429 -21.36 7.34 -0.71
N ASP A 430 -21.62 8.64 -0.78
CA ASP A 430 -21.03 9.60 0.16
C ASP A 430 -21.65 9.43 1.56
N LEU A 431 -20.85 8.93 2.52
CA LEU A 431 -21.24 8.76 3.92
C LEU A 431 -21.11 10.04 4.73
N ARG A 432 -20.35 11.04 4.28
CA ARG A 432 -20.09 12.26 5.06
C ARG A 432 -21.37 12.93 5.55
N PRO A 433 -22.42 13.12 4.72
CA PRO A 433 -23.64 13.78 5.20
C PRO A 433 -24.37 13.00 6.31
N VAL A 434 -24.30 11.66 6.32
CA VAL A 434 -24.94 10.88 7.39
C VAL A 434 -24.06 10.84 8.64
N VAL A 435 -22.75 10.70 8.47
CA VAL A 435 -21.79 10.76 9.59
C VAL A 435 -21.84 12.12 10.29
N GLU A 436 -21.88 13.24 9.56
CA GLU A 436 -22.02 14.59 10.12
C GLU A 436 -23.36 14.79 10.87
N ARG A 437 -24.42 14.07 10.49
CA ARG A 437 -25.69 14.07 11.23
C ARG A 437 -25.57 13.26 12.50
N MET A 438 -24.97 12.08 12.43
CA MET A 438 -24.69 11.24 13.59
C MET A 438 -23.82 11.99 14.61
N GLU A 439 -22.77 12.68 14.15
CA GLU A 439 -21.89 13.49 14.99
C GLU A 439 -22.64 14.61 15.70
N ARG A 440 -23.54 15.32 15.00
CA ARG A 440 -24.38 16.36 15.62
C ARG A 440 -25.36 15.78 16.64
N ALA A 441 -26.04 14.69 16.29
CA ALA A 441 -26.99 14.02 17.18
C ALA A 441 -26.30 13.47 18.44
N ALA A 442 -25.10 12.90 18.30
CA ALA A 442 -24.29 12.45 19.42
C ALA A 442 -23.80 13.63 20.29
N ALA A 443 -23.40 14.75 19.67
CA ALA A 443 -22.86 15.90 20.39
C ALA A 443 -23.89 16.62 21.28
N ALA A 444 -25.18 16.49 20.97
CA ALA A 444 -26.27 17.05 21.78
C ALA A 444 -26.95 15.99 22.67
N ASN A 445 -26.39 14.78 22.75
CA ASN A 445 -26.82 13.74 23.68
C ASN A 445 -25.92 13.70 24.92
N ASP A 446 -26.39 14.29 26.02
CA ASP A 446 -25.59 14.43 27.24
C ASP A 446 -25.50 13.11 28.05
N GLU A 447 -26.48 12.21 27.94
CA GLU A 447 -26.58 10.98 28.74
C GLU A 447 -26.81 9.72 27.87
N GLY A 448 -26.38 8.55 28.37
CA GLY A 448 -26.64 7.27 27.69
C GLY A 448 -25.83 6.99 26.41
N PRO A 449 -26.15 5.95 25.62
CA PRO A 449 -25.45 5.67 24.37
C PRO A 449 -25.89 6.62 23.24
N ASP A 450 -24.97 6.94 22.33
CA ASP A 450 -25.22 7.84 21.20
C ASP A 450 -25.66 7.07 19.93
N VAL A 451 -25.17 5.84 19.76
CA VAL A 451 -25.46 5.01 18.58
C VAL A 451 -25.85 3.59 18.98
N LEU A 452 -26.97 3.09 18.45
CA LEU A 452 -27.42 1.71 18.56
C LEU A 452 -27.21 0.95 17.24
N PHE A 453 -26.43 -0.12 17.26
CA PHE A 453 -26.38 -1.09 16.16
C PHE A 453 -27.38 -2.23 16.41
N TYR A 454 -28.33 -2.41 15.49
CA TYR A 454 -29.40 -3.40 15.62
C TYR A 454 -29.17 -4.67 14.80
N GLY A 455 -29.72 -5.78 15.29
CA GLY A 455 -29.82 -7.06 14.59
C GLY A 455 -28.45 -7.67 14.33
N ASP A 456 -28.19 -8.06 13.10
CA ASP A 456 -26.93 -8.66 12.67
C ASP A 456 -25.71 -7.73 12.72
N LEU A 457 -25.90 -6.42 12.94
CA LEU A 457 -24.82 -5.45 13.18
C LEU A 457 -24.36 -5.46 14.64
N ALA A 458 -25.19 -5.99 15.55
CA ALA A 458 -24.94 -6.00 16.98
C ALA A 458 -23.78 -6.94 17.36
N VAL A 459 -22.96 -6.48 18.31
CA VAL A 459 -21.94 -7.29 18.98
C VAL A 459 -22.29 -7.48 20.45
N ARG A 460 -21.89 -8.63 21.03
CA ARG A 460 -22.16 -8.92 22.44
C ARG A 460 -21.38 -8.04 23.40
N ASN A 461 -20.15 -7.67 23.03
CA ASN A 461 -19.27 -6.87 23.86
C ASN A 461 -18.30 -6.08 22.97
N GLU A 462 -18.37 -4.75 23.02
CA GLU A 462 -17.50 -3.87 22.24
C GLU A 462 -16.03 -3.98 22.67
N SER A 463 -15.75 -4.23 23.95
CA SER A 463 -14.38 -4.30 24.45
C SER A 463 -13.59 -5.48 23.86
N GLN A 464 -14.26 -6.55 23.45
CA GLN A 464 -13.64 -7.67 22.74
C GLN A 464 -13.14 -7.30 21.34
N ASN A 465 -13.67 -6.23 20.74
CA ASN A 465 -13.27 -5.77 19.41
C ASN A 465 -12.21 -4.66 19.45
N ALA A 466 -11.77 -4.24 20.64
CA ALA A 466 -10.76 -3.20 20.81
C ALA A 466 -9.38 -3.61 20.29
N GLU A 467 -9.12 -4.92 20.17
CA GLU A 467 -7.94 -5.49 19.53
C GLU A 467 -8.37 -6.53 18.47
N PRO A 468 -7.58 -6.74 17.40
CA PRO A 468 -7.86 -7.79 16.43
C PRO A 468 -7.49 -9.19 16.97
N PRO A 469 -8.21 -10.24 16.53
CA PRO A 469 -9.34 -10.22 15.62
C PRO A 469 -10.66 -9.80 16.30
N ALA A 470 -11.48 -8.99 15.61
CA ALA A 470 -12.85 -8.69 16.05
C ALA A 470 -13.81 -9.87 15.77
N GLY A 471 -15.02 -9.84 16.35
CA GLY A 471 -16.02 -10.90 16.20
C GLY A 471 -17.45 -10.42 15.92
N GLY A 472 -18.33 -11.35 15.60
CA GLY A 472 -19.77 -11.12 15.43
C GLY A 472 -20.13 -10.08 14.36
N GLY A 473 -21.06 -9.18 14.67
CA GLY A 473 -21.54 -8.13 13.78
C GLY A 473 -20.51 -7.04 13.44
N TRP A 474 -19.36 -7.00 14.12
CA TRP A 474 -18.39 -5.90 13.98
C TRP A 474 -17.88 -5.71 12.55
N TYR A 475 -17.51 -6.80 11.87
CA TYR A 475 -17.09 -6.73 10.47
C TYR A 475 -18.24 -6.38 9.52
N ARG A 476 -19.49 -6.69 9.89
CA ARG A 476 -20.68 -6.40 9.07
C ARG A 476 -21.00 -4.92 9.03
N ARG A 477 -20.60 -4.14 10.04
CA ARG A 477 -20.80 -2.68 10.08
C ARG A 477 -19.62 -1.83 9.58
N LEU A 478 -18.57 -2.43 9.00
CA LEU A 478 -17.49 -1.64 8.38
C LEU A 478 -18.02 -0.71 7.26
N PRO A 479 -17.52 0.53 7.15
CA PRO A 479 -16.44 1.15 7.91
C PRO A 479 -16.92 1.93 9.16
N LEU A 480 -18.17 1.80 9.59
CA LEU A 480 -18.79 2.68 10.60
C LEU A 480 -18.08 2.72 11.94
N GLY A 481 -17.42 1.64 12.36
CA GLY A 481 -16.62 1.63 13.59
C GLY A 481 -15.54 2.71 13.63
N TRP A 482 -14.92 3.03 12.48
CA TRP A 482 -13.98 4.15 12.39
C TRP A 482 -14.66 5.49 12.68
N TYR A 483 -15.84 5.70 12.08
CA TYR A 483 -16.57 6.95 12.19
C TYR A 483 -17.12 7.18 13.60
N THR A 484 -17.64 6.14 14.24
CA THR A 484 -18.11 6.22 15.63
C THR A 484 -16.94 6.45 16.60
N GLU A 485 -15.83 5.73 16.44
CA GLU A 485 -14.68 5.86 17.34
C GLU A 485 -13.97 7.22 17.19
N ARG A 486 -13.73 7.69 15.95
CA ARG A 486 -13.06 8.98 15.74
C ARG A 486 -13.86 10.17 16.27
N ALA A 487 -15.17 10.04 16.34
CA ALA A 487 -16.07 11.04 16.88
C ALA A 487 -16.32 10.89 18.39
N GLY A 488 -15.75 9.85 19.03
CA GLY A 488 -15.95 9.59 20.46
C GLY A 488 -17.38 9.15 20.83
N MET A 489 -18.15 8.62 19.87
CA MET A 489 -19.53 8.20 20.10
C MET A 489 -19.60 6.96 21.00
N ARG A 490 -20.47 6.98 22.01
CA ARG A 490 -20.80 5.83 22.86
C ARG A 490 -21.72 4.88 22.11
N VAL A 491 -21.20 3.70 21.80
CA VAL A 491 -21.93 2.69 21.03
C VAL A 491 -22.60 1.66 21.95
N THR A 492 -23.84 1.32 21.64
CA THR A 492 -24.57 0.18 22.21
C THR A 492 -25.10 -0.74 21.11
N ASN A 493 -25.56 -1.92 21.49
CA ASN A 493 -25.95 -3.00 20.58
C ASN A 493 -27.22 -3.69 21.08
N ALA A 494 -28.12 -4.06 20.17
CA ALA A 494 -29.30 -4.87 20.47
C ALA A 494 -29.57 -5.84 19.32
N ARG A 495 -29.72 -7.13 19.62
CA ARG A 495 -30.06 -8.16 18.62
C ARG A 495 -31.55 -8.28 18.37
N THR A 496 -32.33 -7.99 19.40
CA THR A 496 -33.80 -8.01 19.38
C THR A 496 -34.31 -6.73 20.01
N THR A 497 -35.59 -6.44 19.79
CA THR A 497 -36.25 -5.25 20.34
C THR A 497 -36.37 -5.27 21.86
N GLU A 498 -36.33 -6.46 22.48
CA GLU A 498 -36.32 -6.66 23.93
C GLU A 498 -35.01 -6.19 24.58
N GLU A 499 -33.92 -6.15 23.82
CA GLU A 499 -32.60 -5.69 24.27
C GLU A 499 -32.44 -4.15 24.14
N PHE A 500 -33.48 -3.43 23.74
CA PHE A 500 -33.40 -1.97 23.59
C PHE A 500 -33.17 -1.31 24.95
N PRO A 501 -32.30 -0.28 25.02
CA PRO A 501 -32.24 0.57 26.20
C PRO A 501 -33.58 1.29 26.39
N ALA A 502 -33.88 1.66 27.64
CA ALA A 502 -35.11 2.37 27.99
C ALA A 502 -35.27 3.67 27.19
N ASP A 503 -34.17 4.42 27.05
CA ASP A 503 -34.05 5.56 26.16
C ASP A 503 -33.30 5.14 24.89
N VAL A 504 -33.99 5.18 23.75
CA VAL A 504 -33.41 4.79 22.46
C VAL A 504 -32.36 5.84 22.06
N PRO A 505 -31.13 5.42 21.69
CA PRO A 505 -30.09 6.35 21.26
C PRO A 505 -30.51 7.20 20.07
N PRO A 506 -30.03 8.45 19.98
CA PRO A 506 -30.42 9.39 18.94
C PRO A 506 -30.04 8.91 17.53
N VAL A 507 -29.17 7.91 17.43
CA VAL A 507 -28.86 7.22 16.18
C VAL A 507 -29.13 5.72 16.31
N VAL A 508 -29.97 5.16 15.42
CA VAL A 508 -30.15 3.71 15.25
C VAL A 508 -29.71 3.30 13.85
N VAL A 509 -28.84 2.29 13.77
CA VAL A 509 -28.33 1.74 12.51
C VAL A 509 -28.76 0.29 12.37
N VAL A 510 -29.41 -0.02 11.25
CA VAL A 510 -29.94 -1.35 10.92
C VAL A 510 -29.65 -1.68 9.46
N ARG A 511 -29.70 -2.96 9.06
CA ARG A 511 -29.70 -3.33 7.64
C ARG A 511 -31.11 -3.27 7.06
N PRO A 512 -31.27 -2.92 5.77
CA PRO A 512 -32.59 -2.86 5.14
C PRO A 512 -33.43 -4.13 5.31
N SER A 513 -32.79 -5.31 5.33
CA SER A 513 -33.47 -6.60 5.50
C SER A 513 -34.11 -6.81 6.89
N GLU A 514 -33.63 -6.09 7.91
CA GLU A 514 -34.04 -6.23 9.32
C GLU A 514 -34.82 -4.99 9.80
N GLU A 515 -35.05 -4.01 8.92
CA GLU A 515 -35.75 -2.76 9.26
C GLU A 515 -37.19 -3.02 9.72
N GLY A 516 -37.87 -3.98 9.10
CA GLY A 516 -39.26 -4.33 9.43
C GLY A 516 -39.46 -4.92 10.83
N GLU A 517 -38.37 -5.25 11.53
CA GLU A 517 -38.40 -5.75 12.90
C GLU A 517 -38.32 -4.63 13.95
N LEU A 518 -37.96 -3.41 13.54
CA LEU A 518 -37.83 -2.29 14.46
C LEU A 518 -39.21 -1.78 14.93
N PRO A 519 -39.33 -1.37 16.21
CA PRO A 519 -40.52 -0.67 16.67
C PRO A 519 -40.62 0.72 16.00
N PRO A 520 -41.81 1.34 15.95
CA PRO A 520 -41.95 2.69 15.40
C PRO A 520 -41.11 3.73 16.16
N LEU A 521 -40.04 4.21 15.53
CA LEU A 521 -39.16 5.25 16.07
C LEU A 521 -39.73 6.65 15.80
N ARG A 522 -40.63 7.13 16.66
CA ARG A 522 -41.23 8.47 16.54
C ARG A 522 -40.19 9.55 16.85
N GLY A 523 -40.16 10.61 16.04
CA GLY A 523 -39.18 11.70 16.17
C GLY A 523 -37.89 11.48 15.38
N TYR A 524 -37.71 10.30 14.77
CA TYR A 524 -36.54 9.98 13.96
C TYR A 524 -36.80 10.22 12.47
N GLN A 525 -35.80 10.73 11.78
CA GLN A 525 -35.78 10.78 10.34
C GLN A 525 -35.00 9.58 9.79
N ARG A 526 -35.66 8.84 8.88
CA ARG A 526 -35.07 7.70 8.17
C ARG A 526 -34.19 8.19 7.02
N TYR A 527 -32.94 7.73 7.01
CA TYR A 527 -31.99 7.92 5.93
C TYR A 527 -31.49 6.55 5.46
N GLU A 528 -31.72 6.22 4.19
CA GLU A 528 -31.16 5.02 3.59
C GLU A 528 -29.89 5.37 2.81
N ARG A 529 -28.77 4.72 3.15
CA ARG A 529 -27.52 4.84 2.39
C ARG A 529 -26.95 3.46 2.12
N GLY A 530 -26.82 3.17 0.83
CA GLY A 530 -26.11 1.99 0.38
C GLY A 530 -24.60 2.22 0.38
N ILE A 531 -23.86 1.46 1.18
CA ILE A 531 -22.39 1.33 1.12
C ILE A 531 -22.08 0.30 0.02
N PHE A 532 -22.49 0.65 -1.19
CA PHE A 532 -22.44 -0.23 -2.36
C PHE A 532 -21.21 0.03 -3.22
N LEU A 533 -20.72 -1.00 -3.92
CA LEU A 533 -20.12 -0.80 -5.25
C LEU A 533 -21.23 -0.60 -6.30
N LEU A 534 -22.35 -1.35 -6.17
CA LEU A 534 -23.55 -1.39 -7.03
C LEU A 534 -24.79 -1.66 -6.15
N PRO A 535 -25.98 -1.13 -6.47
CA PRO A 535 -27.21 -1.20 -5.64
C PRO A 535 -27.75 -2.60 -5.29
N GLU A 536 -27.19 -3.66 -5.86
CA GLU A 536 -27.51 -5.07 -5.60
C GLU A 536 -26.25 -5.93 -5.72
N ASP A 537 -26.26 -7.13 -5.12
CA ASP A 537 -25.25 -8.14 -5.40
C ASP A 537 -25.28 -8.48 -6.90
N ARG A 538 -24.24 -8.07 -7.63
CA ARG A 538 -24.14 -8.31 -9.06
C ARG A 538 -22.90 -9.09 -9.41
N THR A 539 -23.03 -9.94 -10.41
CA THR A 539 -21.91 -10.55 -11.12
C THR A 539 -21.70 -9.76 -12.40
N VAL A 540 -20.58 -9.06 -12.54
CA VAL A 540 -20.22 -8.43 -13.82
C VAL A 540 -19.25 -9.34 -14.54
N GLU A 541 -19.60 -9.70 -15.77
CA GLU A 541 -18.74 -10.46 -16.66
C GLU A 541 -17.91 -9.51 -17.54
N VAL A 542 -16.58 -9.50 -17.38
CA VAL A 542 -15.68 -8.70 -18.23
C VAL A 542 -14.68 -9.63 -18.89
N LEU A 543 -14.72 -9.78 -20.22
CA LEU A 543 -13.81 -10.69 -20.97
C LEU A 543 -13.88 -12.16 -20.50
N GLY A 544 -15.08 -12.67 -20.19
CA GLY A 544 -15.27 -14.04 -19.68
C GLY A 544 -14.99 -14.20 -18.17
N TYR A 545 -14.85 -13.09 -17.44
CA TYR A 545 -14.55 -13.07 -16.01
C TYR A 545 -15.74 -12.61 -15.18
N GLU A 546 -16.32 -13.50 -14.38
CA GLU A 546 -17.33 -13.16 -13.40
C GLU A 546 -16.71 -12.48 -12.16
N ARG A 547 -17.13 -11.25 -11.88
CA ARG A 547 -16.80 -10.50 -10.66
C ARG A 547 -18.06 -10.28 -9.84
N HIS A 548 -18.17 -10.95 -8.69
CA HIS A 548 -19.23 -10.70 -7.71
C HIS A 548 -18.95 -9.44 -6.90
N PHE A 549 -19.93 -8.57 -6.81
CA PHE A 549 -19.92 -7.33 -6.04
C PHE A 549 -20.85 -7.52 -4.84
N GLY A 550 -20.31 -7.91 -3.68
CA GLY A 550 -21.07 -8.00 -2.43
C GLY A 550 -21.21 -6.62 -1.78
N GLY A 551 -22.42 -6.07 -1.73
CA GLY A 551 -22.70 -4.76 -1.15
C GLY A 551 -23.08 -4.80 0.33
N LYS A 552 -22.97 -3.66 1.04
CA LYS A 552 -23.62 -3.49 2.34
C LYS A 552 -24.52 -2.27 2.30
N SER A 553 -25.72 -2.36 2.86
CA SER A 553 -26.61 -1.22 3.00
C SER A 553 -27.00 -1.03 4.44
N PHE A 554 -27.20 0.23 4.80
CA PHE A 554 -27.57 0.63 6.14
C PHE A 554 -28.71 1.64 6.05
N VAL A 555 -29.68 1.44 6.94
CA VAL A 555 -30.72 2.41 7.24
C VAL A 555 -30.33 3.06 8.56
N TYR A 556 -30.31 4.39 8.55
CA TYR A 556 -29.96 5.22 9.69
C TYR A 556 -31.24 5.95 10.10
N TYR A 557 -31.63 5.77 11.35
CA TYR A 557 -32.61 6.63 11.98
C TYR A 557 -31.84 7.63 12.83
N VAL A 558 -32.02 8.92 12.53
CA VAL A 558 -31.40 10.01 13.31
C VAL A 558 -32.52 10.85 13.91
N ASP A 559 -32.48 11.04 15.22
CA ASP A 559 -33.42 11.90 15.95
C ASP A 559 -33.40 13.32 15.37
N THR A 560 -34.59 13.89 15.15
CA THR A 560 -34.78 15.24 14.59
C THR A 560 -34.95 16.32 15.65
N SER A 561 -35.09 15.94 16.92
CA SER A 561 -35.21 16.86 18.04
C SER A 561 -33.88 17.45 18.51
N VAL A 562 -32.77 16.98 17.92
CA VAL A 562 -31.38 17.22 18.33
C VAL A 562 -30.61 18.10 17.34
#